data_AF-A0A3M1J528-F1
#
_entry.id   AF-A0A3M1J528-F1
#
_cell.length_a   1.000
_cell.length_b   1.000
_cell.length_c   1.000
_cell.angle_alpha   90.00
_cell.angle_beta   90.00
_cell.angle_gamma   90.00
#
_symmetry.space_group_name_H-M   'P 1'
#
loop_
_entity.id
_entity.type
_entity.pdbx_description
1 polymer ?
#
loop_
_entity_poly.entity_id
_entity_poly.type
_entity_poly.pdbx_seq_one_letter_code
_entity_poly.pdbx_strand_id
1 'polypeptide(L)'
;MSTTQATPSITGSRFEKLKAKLRELFELDKSDLDFGIYRIMAAKNKEVTDFLDRQLRDVVKLTLAAHGANAVDELDEKIAAARKAASDAGFNPDDSPKVQELEAARAAAGGASAEELEADIYNHLLAFFSRYYDEGDFISQRRYKGDTYAIPYSGEEVVLHWANKDQYYIKSGEWHKDYRFKLPDGRRVRFALVDATQETGNNKEPDEAKRRYILVDDQPVVAEGDTLTLRFHFKAPSEAEKERATDGAVAIFGGDYAKDKSPKKGDERTQFCADAERRAIEHIPKDWRSAVAAMAATDDKPFRTLLGKHLDAFTARNTFDYFIHKDLGGFLRRELDFYIKNEVVRLDDLDAAPADHLQRVQGRVRAIRRVATKVIELLESLENFQKKLWLKKKFVLNTSWLVTVDRVPERLRDTVANN
;
A
#
# COMPACT_ATOMS: atom_id res chain seq x y z
N MET A 1 5.86 -28.78 24.15
CA MET A 1 6.76 -27.62 24.24
C MET A 1 5.95 -26.40 23.88
N SER A 2 5.40 -25.70 24.88
CA SER A 2 4.67 -24.46 24.65
C SER A 2 5.67 -23.37 24.32
N THR A 3 5.67 -22.92 23.07
CA THR A 3 6.40 -21.74 22.63
C THR A 3 5.75 -20.54 23.31
N THR A 4 6.39 -20.03 24.36
CA THR A 4 6.02 -18.75 24.97
C THR A 4 6.17 -17.68 23.91
N GLN A 5 5.08 -17.26 23.27
CA GLN A 5 5.09 -16.06 22.43
C GLN A 5 5.36 -14.87 23.36
N ALA A 6 6.58 -14.36 23.32
CA ALA A 6 6.95 -13.12 23.98
C ALA A 6 6.04 -12.00 23.47
N THR A 7 5.34 -11.33 24.39
CA THR A 7 4.56 -10.13 24.08
C THR A 7 5.49 -9.13 23.39
N PRO A 8 5.16 -8.65 22.17
CA PRO A 8 6.03 -7.74 21.44
C PRO A 8 6.20 -6.42 22.22
N SER A 9 7.44 -5.90 22.28
CA SER A 9 7.68 -4.58 22.89
C SER A 9 6.87 -3.50 22.18
N ILE A 10 6.55 -2.39 22.87
CA ILE A 10 5.77 -1.28 22.30
C ILE A 10 6.42 -0.79 21.01
N THR A 11 7.75 -0.65 21.00
CA THR A 11 8.55 -0.26 19.84
C THR A 11 8.45 -1.27 18.70
N GLY A 12 8.50 -2.57 19.03
CA GLY A 12 8.23 -3.64 18.07
C GLY A 12 6.85 -3.51 17.42
N SER A 13 5.81 -3.27 18.21
CA SER A 13 4.45 -3.06 17.71
C SER A 13 4.32 -1.82 16.81
N ARG A 14 4.94 -0.69 17.20
CA ARG A 14 4.92 0.54 16.36
C ARG A 14 5.67 0.36 15.06
N PHE A 15 6.82 -0.30 15.09
CA PHE A 15 7.58 -0.61 13.89
C PHE A 15 6.79 -1.48 12.92
N GLU A 16 6.12 -2.54 13.39
CA GLU A 16 5.32 -3.40 12.52
C GLU A 16 4.13 -2.66 11.89
N LYS A 17 3.50 -1.72 12.61
CA LYS A 17 2.46 -0.85 12.04
C LYS A 17 3.01 0.07 10.94
N LEU A 18 4.15 0.72 11.18
CA LEU A 18 4.83 1.53 10.16
C LEU A 18 5.19 0.67 8.95
N LYS A 19 5.79 -0.50 9.18
CA LYS A 19 6.19 -1.43 8.13
C LYS A 19 4.99 -1.90 7.31
N ALA A 20 3.87 -2.24 7.94
CA ALA A 20 2.64 -2.59 7.25
C ALA A 20 2.17 -1.45 6.33
N LYS A 21 2.14 -0.20 6.86
CA LYS A 21 1.76 0.97 6.05
C LYS A 21 2.73 1.22 4.89
N LEU A 22 4.03 1.11 5.12
CA LEU A 22 5.00 1.28 4.03
C LEU A 22 4.87 0.18 2.96
N ARG A 23 4.60 -1.07 3.36
CA ARG A 23 4.34 -2.17 2.39
C ARG A 23 3.10 -1.91 1.55
N GLU A 24 2.06 -1.33 2.14
CA GLU A 24 0.85 -0.86 1.46
C GLU A 24 1.19 0.25 0.46
N LEU A 25 1.93 1.29 0.88
CA LEU A 25 2.35 2.42 0.02
C LEU A 25 3.14 1.97 -1.21
N PHE A 26 3.99 0.95 -1.06
CA PHE A 26 4.79 0.41 -2.17
C PHE A 26 4.06 -0.70 -2.95
N GLU A 27 2.83 -1.04 -2.58
CA GLU A 27 2.02 -2.15 -3.12
C GLU A 27 2.81 -3.47 -3.25
N LEU A 28 3.61 -3.82 -2.24
CA LEU A 28 4.52 -4.97 -2.32
C LEU A 28 3.78 -6.31 -2.46
N ASP A 29 2.53 -6.35 -2.04
CA ASP A 29 1.63 -7.51 -2.16
C ASP A 29 1.24 -7.83 -3.61
N LYS A 30 1.44 -6.87 -4.53
CA LYS A 30 1.19 -6.99 -5.98
C LYS A 30 2.44 -7.33 -6.80
N SER A 31 3.56 -7.67 -6.14
CA SER A 31 4.84 -7.94 -6.80
C SER A 31 4.92 -9.26 -7.57
N ASP A 32 3.96 -10.16 -7.35
CA ASP A 32 3.76 -11.41 -8.10
C ASP A 32 3.10 -11.20 -9.47
N LEU A 33 2.54 -10.01 -9.71
CA LEU A 33 1.97 -9.61 -10.99
C LEU A 33 3.09 -9.36 -12.01
N ASP A 34 2.98 -9.98 -13.18
CA ASP A 34 4.05 -9.97 -14.19
C ASP A 34 3.64 -9.31 -15.52
N PHE A 35 2.84 -8.25 -15.43
CA PHE A 35 2.44 -7.42 -16.56
C PHE A 35 2.60 -5.92 -16.25
N GLY A 36 2.66 -5.11 -17.32
CA GLY A 36 2.69 -3.65 -17.21
C GLY A 36 3.76 -3.14 -16.26
N ILE A 37 3.36 -2.23 -15.36
CA ILE A 37 4.25 -1.60 -14.40
C ILE A 37 4.69 -2.51 -13.25
N TYR A 38 3.87 -3.52 -12.92
CA TYR A 38 4.15 -4.43 -11.82
C TYR A 38 5.42 -5.27 -12.04
N ARG A 39 5.81 -5.54 -13.29
CA ARG A 39 7.11 -6.17 -13.62
C ARG A 39 8.30 -5.38 -13.07
N ILE A 40 8.20 -4.06 -13.08
CA ILE A 40 9.26 -3.15 -12.63
C ILE A 40 9.20 -3.00 -11.11
N MET A 41 8.00 -2.92 -10.54
CA MET A 41 7.81 -2.95 -9.08
C MET A 41 8.40 -4.24 -8.49
N ALA A 42 8.17 -5.39 -9.12
CA ALA A 42 8.75 -6.67 -8.72
C ALA A 42 10.30 -6.65 -8.70
N ALA A 43 10.92 -6.01 -9.70
CA ALA A 43 12.38 -5.89 -9.75
C ALA A 43 12.95 -5.02 -8.61
N LYS A 44 12.20 -3.99 -8.20
CA LYS A 44 12.55 -3.10 -7.08
C LYS A 44 12.12 -3.64 -5.71
N ASN A 45 11.26 -4.65 -5.67
CA ASN A 45 10.71 -5.18 -4.43
C ASN A 45 11.79 -5.70 -3.46
N LYS A 46 12.85 -6.35 -3.97
CA LYS A 46 13.95 -6.81 -3.11
C LYS A 46 14.65 -5.66 -2.39
N GLU A 47 14.92 -4.57 -3.10
CA GLU A 47 15.55 -3.37 -2.56
C GLU A 47 14.66 -2.69 -1.52
N VAL A 48 13.37 -2.51 -1.83
CA VAL A 48 12.39 -1.93 -0.91
C VAL A 48 12.21 -2.82 0.33
N THR A 49 12.06 -4.13 0.14
CA THR A 49 11.88 -5.08 1.25
C THR A 49 13.09 -5.10 2.18
N ASP A 50 14.31 -5.13 1.64
CA ASP A 50 15.54 -5.09 2.47
C ASP A 50 15.64 -3.78 3.26
N PHE A 51 15.28 -2.66 2.62
CA PHE A 51 15.23 -1.37 3.31
C PHE A 51 14.23 -1.40 4.49
N LEU A 52 13.00 -1.87 4.24
CA LEU A 52 11.94 -1.91 5.25
C LEU A 52 12.22 -2.89 6.39
N ASP A 53 12.81 -4.06 6.09
CA ASP A 53 12.97 -5.14 7.07
C ASP A 53 14.24 -4.99 7.90
N ARG A 54 15.28 -4.35 7.37
CA ARG A 54 16.59 -4.24 8.03
C ARG A 54 17.06 -2.81 8.17
N GLN A 55 17.27 -2.12 7.05
CA GLN A 55 18.00 -0.85 7.04
C GLN A 55 17.27 0.29 7.76
N LEU A 56 15.93 0.28 7.76
CA LEU A 56 15.13 1.33 8.41
C LEU A 56 15.46 1.43 9.90
N ARG A 57 15.48 0.28 10.60
CA ARG A 57 15.81 0.24 12.04
C ARG A 57 17.23 0.73 12.30
N ASP A 58 18.17 0.29 11.46
CA ASP A 58 19.58 0.70 11.58
C ASP A 58 19.74 2.21 11.42
N VAL A 59 19.04 2.82 10.46
CA VAL A 59 19.06 4.27 10.24
C VAL A 59 18.54 5.03 11.46
N VAL A 60 17.46 4.55 12.09
CA VAL A 60 16.90 5.18 13.30
C VAL A 60 17.88 5.07 14.46
N LYS A 61 18.35 3.86 14.77
CA LYS A 61 19.24 3.60 15.90
C LYS A 61 20.57 4.36 15.78
N LEU A 62 21.20 4.32 14.61
CA LEU A 62 22.45 5.06 14.36
C LEU A 62 22.25 6.58 14.49
N THR A 63 21.13 7.10 14.01
CA THR A 63 20.86 8.54 14.08
C THR A 63 20.58 8.99 15.52
N LEU A 64 19.81 8.22 16.28
CA LEU A 64 19.53 8.50 17.69
C LEU A 64 20.80 8.41 18.56
N ALA A 65 21.61 7.36 18.39
CA ALA A 65 22.86 7.19 19.12
C ALA A 65 23.81 8.38 18.89
N ALA A 66 23.93 8.86 17.64
CA ALA A 66 24.75 10.02 17.31
C ALA A 66 24.29 11.35 17.95
N HIS A 67 23.08 11.40 18.52
CA HIS A 67 22.52 12.57 19.19
C HIS A 67 22.25 12.32 20.68
N GLY A 68 22.94 11.35 21.28
CA GLY A 68 22.93 11.15 22.73
C GLY A 68 21.69 10.45 23.28
N ALA A 69 20.93 9.72 22.46
CA ALA A 69 19.72 9.02 22.92
C ALA A 69 20.01 7.98 24.03
N ASN A 70 21.22 7.40 24.05
CA ASN A 70 21.62 6.41 25.05
C ASN A 70 21.99 7.03 26.40
N ALA A 71 22.14 8.36 26.51
CA ALA A 71 22.58 8.99 27.75
C ALA A 71 21.60 8.75 28.91
N VAL A 72 20.31 8.70 28.58
CA VAL A 72 19.23 8.35 29.50
C VAL A 72 19.33 6.88 29.93
N ASP A 73 19.49 5.97 28.98
CA ASP A 73 19.57 4.53 29.26
C ASP A 73 20.81 4.20 30.10
N GLU A 74 21.96 4.85 29.81
CA GLU A 74 23.18 4.71 30.61
C GLU A 74 23.01 5.22 32.05
N LEU A 75 22.22 6.28 32.26
CA LEU A 75 21.88 6.76 33.59
C LEU A 75 20.98 5.77 34.32
N ASP A 76 19.96 5.23 33.65
CA ASP A 76 19.04 4.24 34.22
C ASP A 76 19.78 2.94 34.59
N GLU A 77 20.72 2.48 33.77
CA GLU A 77 21.60 1.34 34.08
C GLU A 77 22.50 1.61 35.29
N LYS A 78 23.10 2.81 35.38
CA LYS A 78 23.93 3.22 36.53
C LYS A 78 23.11 3.31 37.81
N ILE A 79 21.89 3.81 37.75
CA ILE A 79 20.95 3.86 38.88
C ILE A 79 20.62 2.44 39.35
N ALA A 80 20.26 1.54 38.42
CA ALA A 80 19.95 0.15 38.74
C ALA A 80 21.15 -0.57 39.39
N ALA A 81 22.35 -0.40 38.85
CA ALA A 81 23.58 -0.95 39.42
C ALA A 81 23.89 -0.38 40.81
N ALA A 82 23.72 0.93 41.00
CA ALA A 82 23.94 1.59 42.30
C ALA A 82 22.92 1.14 43.36
N ARG A 83 21.64 1.01 42.98
CA ARG A 83 20.58 0.49 43.87
C ARG A 83 20.86 -0.95 44.29
N LYS A 84 21.27 -1.80 43.35
CA LYS A 84 21.66 -3.19 43.64
C LYS A 84 22.85 -3.25 44.59
N ALA A 85 23.90 -2.47 44.34
CA ALA A 85 25.09 -2.44 45.20
C ALA A 85 24.78 -1.96 46.64
N ALA A 86 23.88 -0.98 46.80
CA ALA A 86 23.43 -0.53 48.12
C ALA A 86 22.65 -1.62 48.86
N SER A 87 21.75 -2.32 48.16
CA SER A 87 20.99 -3.44 48.71
C SER A 87 21.90 -4.62 49.11
N ASP A 88 22.85 -4.99 48.26
CA ASP A 88 23.80 -6.09 48.53
C ASP A 88 24.72 -5.78 49.72
N ALA A 89 25.00 -4.49 49.97
CA ALA A 89 25.74 -4.01 51.12
C ALA A 89 24.89 -3.85 52.40
N GLY A 90 23.59 -4.17 52.36
CA GLY A 90 22.68 -4.11 53.51
C GLY A 90 22.15 -2.71 53.84
N PHE A 91 22.34 -1.73 52.94
CA PHE A 91 21.80 -0.38 53.08
C PHE A 91 20.48 -0.25 52.31
N ASN A 92 19.62 0.67 52.76
CA ASN A 92 18.44 1.07 52.00
C ASN A 92 18.89 1.82 50.73
N PRO A 93 18.53 1.37 49.50
CA PRO A 93 18.94 2.01 48.26
C PRO A 93 18.54 3.50 48.14
N ASP A 94 17.42 3.90 48.74
CA ASP A 94 16.91 5.27 48.67
C ASP A 94 17.73 6.26 49.53
N ASP A 95 18.46 5.76 50.52
CA ASP A 95 19.30 6.56 51.42
C ASP A 95 20.75 6.66 50.90
N SER A 96 21.07 6.00 49.78
CA SER A 96 22.40 6.03 49.17
C SER A 96 22.67 7.38 48.48
N PRO A 97 23.70 8.15 48.89
CA PRO A 97 24.02 9.44 48.26
C PRO A 97 24.29 9.31 46.76
N LYS A 98 24.86 8.17 46.33
CA LYS A 98 25.16 7.88 44.92
C LYS A 98 23.89 7.61 44.10
N VAL A 99 22.88 6.97 44.70
CA VAL A 99 21.58 6.75 44.01
C VAL A 99 20.86 8.08 43.86
N GLN A 100 20.81 8.89 44.93
CA GLN A 100 20.19 10.22 44.90
C GLN A 100 20.84 11.17 43.90
N GLU A 101 22.18 11.17 43.79
CA GLU A 101 22.92 11.96 42.80
C GLU A 101 22.56 11.54 41.37
N LEU A 102 22.54 10.23 41.09
CA LEU A 102 22.21 9.70 39.77
C LEU A 102 20.74 9.94 39.40
N GLU A 103 19.81 9.84 40.35
CA GLU A 103 18.40 10.15 40.15
C GLU A 103 18.15 11.64 39.92
N ALA A 104 18.86 12.52 40.64
CA ALA A 104 18.83 13.95 40.37
C ALA A 104 19.38 14.26 38.98
N ALA A 105 20.46 13.60 38.55
CA ALA A 105 21.02 13.74 37.20
C ALA A 105 20.05 13.23 36.12
N ARG A 106 19.35 12.11 36.36
CA ARG A 106 18.33 11.56 35.46
C ARG A 106 17.09 12.46 35.36
N ALA A 107 16.65 13.03 36.47
CA ALA A 107 15.55 13.98 36.53
C ALA A 107 15.90 15.31 35.85
N ALA A 108 17.12 15.81 36.05
CA ALA A 108 17.62 17.02 35.41
C ALA A 108 17.83 16.87 33.90
N ALA A 109 18.33 15.71 33.46
CA ALA A 109 18.41 15.36 32.05
C ALA A 109 17.00 15.28 31.43
N GLY A 110 16.05 14.65 32.14
CA GLY A 110 14.69 14.46 31.66
C GLY A 110 14.63 13.70 30.33
N GLY A 111 13.44 13.59 29.76
CA GLY A 111 13.25 12.98 28.44
C GLY A 111 13.17 11.45 28.42
N ALA A 112 12.79 10.96 27.24
CA ALA A 112 12.44 9.57 26.97
C ALA A 112 13.69 8.69 26.73
N SER A 113 13.56 7.38 27.00
CA SER A 113 14.60 6.37 26.70
C SER A 113 14.85 6.23 25.20
N ALA A 114 15.95 5.58 24.79
CA ALA A 114 16.19 5.36 23.36
C ALA A 114 15.07 4.51 22.73
N GLU A 115 14.51 3.55 23.46
CA GLU A 115 13.40 2.72 22.99
C GLU A 115 12.12 3.56 22.80
N GLU A 116 11.82 4.49 23.70
CA GLU A 116 10.67 5.39 23.60
C GLU A 116 10.84 6.40 22.45
N LEU A 117 12.04 6.95 22.26
CA LEU A 117 12.37 7.82 21.13
C LEU A 117 12.25 7.08 19.80
N GLU A 118 12.68 5.82 19.75
CA GLU A 118 12.52 4.95 18.57
C GLU A 118 11.03 4.72 18.26
N ALA A 119 10.21 4.41 19.27
CA ALA A 119 8.76 4.26 19.11
C ALA A 119 8.08 5.54 18.61
N ASP A 120 8.48 6.70 19.14
CA ASP A 120 7.96 8.02 18.76
C ASP A 120 8.25 8.34 17.29
N ILE A 121 9.48 8.07 16.84
CA ILE A 121 9.86 8.22 15.42
C ILE A 121 9.00 7.34 14.51
N TYR A 122 8.76 6.08 14.88
CA TYR A 122 7.89 5.20 14.09
C TYR A 122 6.45 5.70 14.04
N ASN A 123 5.93 6.25 15.14
CA ASN A 123 4.60 6.87 15.17
C ASN A 123 4.52 8.09 14.25
N HIS A 124 5.51 8.97 14.28
CA HIS A 124 5.54 10.14 13.41
C HIS A 124 5.63 9.78 11.93
N LEU A 125 6.48 8.81 11.57
CA LEU A 125 6.57 8.31 10.20
C LEU A 125 5.24 7.68 9.75
N LEU A 126 4.64 6.85 10.61
CA LEU A 126 3.35 6.21 10.31
C LEU A 126 2.28 7.28 10.10
N ALA A 127 2.16 8.24 11.03
CA ALA A 127 1.19 9.33 10.95
C ALA A 127 1.40 10.20 9.70
N PHE A 128 2.64 10.53 9.36
CA PHE A 128 2.98 11.27 8.14
C PHE A 128 2.51 10.54 6.88
N PHE A 129 2.97 9.29 6.67
CA PHE A 129 2.62 8.54 5.46
C PHE A 129 1.15 8.18 5.41
N SER A 130 0.48 8.00 6.55
CA SER A 130 -0.97 7.72 6.57
C SER A 130 -1.81 8.95 6.26
N ARG A 131 -1.32 10.16 6.61
CA ARG A 131 -2.04 11.41 6.35
C ARG A 131 -2.05 11.78 4.86
N TYR A 132 -0.95 11.51 4.16
CA TYR A 132 -0.78 11.95 2.77
C TYR A 132 -0.94 10.82 1.75
N TYR A 133 -1.38 9.64 2.17
CA TYR A 133 -1.68 8.51 1.29
C TYR A 133 -3.06 7.94 1.61
N ASP A 134 -3.92 7.91 0.61
CA ASP A 134 -5.30 7.43 0.72
C ASP A 134 -5.65 6.59 -0.51
N GLU A 135 -6.05 5.33 -0.29
CA GLU A 135 -6.50 4.37 -1.31
C GLU A 135 -5.65 4.29 -2.61
N GLY A 136 -4.33 4.46 -2.52
CA GLY A 136 -3.44 4.40 -3.70
C GLY A 136 -3.05 5.76 -4.26
N ASP A 137 -3.53 6.86 -3.67
CA ASP A 137 -3.25 8.22 -4.11
C ASP A 137 -2.53 9.06 -3.05
N PHE A 138 -1.75 10.04 -3.52
CA PHE A 138 -1.02 10.99 -2.69
C PHE A 138 -1.67 12.38 -2.76
N ILE A 139 -2.43 12.71 -1.73
CA ILE A 139 -3.22 13.95 -1.63
C ILE A 139 -2.71 14.87 -0.52
N SER A 140 -2.76 16.18 -0.77
CA SER A 140 -2.39 17.17 0.24
C SER A 140 -3.47 17.24 1.33
N GLN A 141 -3.10 16.92 2.57
CA GLN A 141 -3.97 17.05 3.74
C GLN A 141 -3.33 17.92 4.82
N ARG A 142 -2.81 19.10 4.45
CA ARG A 142 -2.24 20.04 5.42
C ARG A 142 -3.33 20.56 6.36
N ARG A 143 -3.08 20.46 7.66
CA ARG A 143 -3.96 20.99 8.71
C ARG A 143 -3.15 21.87 9.66
N TYR A 144 -3.75 22.96 10.13
CA TYR A 144 -3.30 23.66 11.33
C TYR A 144 -3.78 22.90 12.59
N LYS A 145 -3.45 23.37 13.80
CA LYS A 145 -4.03 22.81 15.04
C LYS A 145 -5.57 22.76 14.91
N GLY A 146 -6.16 21.57 15.01
CA GLY A 146 -7.59 21.31 14.78
C GLY A 146 -7.90 20.77 13.38
N ASP A 147 -9.13 20.99 12.89
CA ASP A 147 -9.62 20.47 11.59
C ASP A 147 -9.58 21.49 10.45
N THR A 148 -8.80 22.58 10.59
CA THR A 148 -8.72 23.64 9.57
C THR A 148 -7.62 23.36 8.55
N TYR A 149 -7.97 23.28 7.27
CA TYR A 149 -7.04 23.06 6.17
C TYR A 149 -6.11 24.26 5.92
N ALA A 150 -4.85 23.97 5.59
CA ALA A 150 -3.87 24.98 5.22
C ALA A 150 -3.58 24.92 3.72
N ILE A 151 -3.98 25.93 2.97
CA ILE A 151 -3.69 26.04 1.54
C ILE A 151 -2.39 26.83 1.36
N PRO A 152 -1.39 26.30 0.62
CA PRO A 152 -0.20 27.07 0.28
C PRO A 152 -0.59 28.26 -0.61
N TYR A 153 -0.31 29.46 -0.12
CA TYR A 153 -0.67 30.74 -0.72
C TYR A 153 0.59 31.62 -0.75
N SER A 154 0.90 32.23 -1.90
CA SER A 154 2.12 33.02 -2.10
C SER A 154 1.83 34.50 -2.37
N GLY A 155 0.59 34.96 -2.13
CA GLY A 155 0.18 36.34 -2.39
C GLY A 155 -0.60 36.55 -3.68
N GLU A 156 -1.06 35.48 -4.34
CA GLU A 156 -1.90 35.58 -5.54
C GLU A 156 -3.29 36.17 -5.21
N GLU A 157 -3.95 36.89 -6.10
CA GLU A 157 -5.30 37.40 -5.79
C GLU A 157 -6.34 36.28 -5.65
N VAL A 158 -6.17 35.19 -6.41
CA VAL A 158 -7.02 34.00 -6.38
C VAL A 158 -6.14 32.75 -6.45
N VAL A 159 -6.37 31.80 -5.53
CA VAL A 159 -5.79 30.46 -5.58
C VAL A 159 -6.90 29.43 -5.67
N LEU A 160 -6.93 28.69 -6.77
CA LEU A 160 -7.78 27.50 -6.90
C LEU A 160 -7.03 26.28 -6.38
N HIS A 161 -7.65 25.57 -5.45
CA HIS A 161 -7.07 24.37 -4.83
C HIS A 161 -8.07 23.22 -4.88
N TRP A 162 -7.62 22.06 -5.36
CA TRP A 162 -8.35 20.79 -5.30
C TRP A 162 -7.33 19.66 -5.09
N ALA A 163 -7.78 18.54 -4.52
CA ALA A 163 -6.91 17.48 -4.02
C ALA A 163 -5.94 16.93 -5.10
N ASN A 164 -6.45 16.74 -6.32
CA ASN A 164 -5.75 15.97 -7.36
C ASN A 164 -5.10 16.87 -8.44
N LYS A 165 -4.85 18.16 -8.11
CA LYS A 165 -4.36 19.16 -9.08
C LYS A 165 -3.03 18.81 -9.74
N ASP A 166 -2.16 18.13 -9.00
CA ASP A 166 -0.80 17.79 -9.42
C ASP A 166 -0.68 16.33 -9.88
N GLN A 167 -1.79 15.75 -10.33
CA GLN A 167 -1.82 14.34 -10.75
C GLN A 167 -2.38 14.18 -12.18
N TYR A 168 -2.02 13.07 -12.81
CA TYR A 168 -2.66 12.57 -14.02
C TYR A 168 -3.75 11.57 -13.62
N TYR A 169 -4.96 11.77 -14.12
CA TYR A 169 -6.05 10.81 -13.98
C TYR A 169 -5.89 9.67 -14.99
N ILE A 170 -6.06 8.43 -14.53
CA ILE A 170 -6.07 7.23 -15.35
C ILE A 170 -7.40 6.51 -15.13
N LYS A 171 -8.17 6.40 -16.22
CA LYS A 171 -9.41 5.63 -16.22
C LYS A 171 -9.08 4.14 -16.13
N SER A 172 -9.68 3.45 -15.16
CA SER A 172 -9.39 2.05 -14.82
C SER A 172 -9.49 1.14 -16.06
N GLY A 173 -10.53 1.33 -16.88
CA GLY A 173 -10.84 0.53 -18.08
C GLY A 173 -9.72 0.38 -19.15
N GLU A 174 -8.73 1.26 -19.20
CA GLU A 174 -7.67 1.20 -20.24
C GLU A 174 -6.58 0.14 -19.97
N TRP A 175 -6.44 -0.36 -18.72
CA TRP A 175 -5.38 -1.28 -18.32
C TRP A 175 -5.75 -2.78 -18.42
N HIS A 176 -6.99 -3.14 -18.74
CA HIS A 176 -7.59 -4.41 -18.30
C HIS A 176 -7.68 -5.56 -19.32
N LYS A 177 -6.77 -5.62 -20.29
CA LYS A 177 -6.77 -6.75 -21.25
C LYS A 177 -5.95 -7.96 -20.82
N ASP A 178 -5.06 -7.83 -19.83
CA ASP A 178 -4.01 -8.86 -19.63
C ASP A 178 -3.47 -8.96 -18.19
N TYR A 179 -4.34 -9.30 -17.21
CA TYR A 179 -3.92 -9.59 -15.83
C TYR A 179 -3.16 -10.91 -15.80
N ARG A 180 -1.94 -10.91 -15.27
CA ARG A 180 -1.09 -12.10 -15.17
C ARG A 180 -0.30 -12.13 -13.86
N PHE A 181 -0.07 -13.32 -13.35
CA PHE A 181 0.76 -13.54 -12.16
C PHE A 181 1.58 -14.82 -12.28
N LYS A 182 2.68 -14.86 -11.53
CA LYS A 182 3.57 -16.02 -11.46
C LYS A 182 3.24 -16.89 -10.25
N LEU A 183 3.25 -18.20 -10.48
CA LEU A 183 3.21 -19.21 -9.42
C LEU A 183 4.62 -19.40 -8.83
N PRO A 184 4.73 -19.96 -7.60
CA PRO A 184 6.01 -20.22 -6.95
C PRO A 184 6.95 -21.14 -7.75
N ASP A 185 6.39 -22.00 -8.59
CA ASP A 185 7.13 -22.91 -9.47
C ASP A 185 7.56 -22.28 -10.81
N GLY A 186 7.24 -21.01 -11.04
CA GLY A 186 7.62 -20.24 -12.23
C GLY A 186 6.60 -20.27 -13.38
N ARG A 187 5.56 -21.11 -13.29
CA ARG A 187 4.44 -21.11 -14.25
C ARG A 187 3.60 -19.84 -14.12
N ARG A 188 2.81 -19.53 -15.15
CA ARG A 188 2.02 -18.29 -15.22
C ARG A 188 0.53 -18.57 -15.25
N VAL A 189 -0.24 -17.70 -14.61
CA VAL A 189 -1.70 -17.68 -14.74
C VAL A 189 -2.11 -16.34 -15.34
N ARG A 190 -3.03 -16.38 -16.30
CA ARG A 190 -3.55 -15.23 -17.05
C ARG A 190 -5.06 -15.15 -16.91
N PHE A 191 -5.60 -13.96 -16.65
CA PHE A 191 -7.03 -13.70 -16.79
C PHE A 191 -7.26 -12.88 -18.06
N ALA A 192 -8.08 -13.42 -18.97
CA ALA A 192 -8.32 -12.85 -20.28
C ALA A 192 -9.82 -12.57 -20.49
N LEU A 193 -10.13 -11.43 -21.08
CA LEU A 193 -11.50 -11.11 -21.52
C LEU A 193 -11.74 -11.72 -22.90
N VAL A 194 -12.85 -12.45 -23.05
CA VAL A 194 -13.38 -12.88 -24.36
C VAL A 194 -14.15 -11.71 -24.94
N ASP A 195 -13.68 -11.21 -26.09
CA ASP A 195 -14.10 -9.98 -26.81
C ASP A 195 -14.99 -9.04 -26.00
N ALA A 196 -14.35 -8.04 -25.40
CA ALA A 196 -15.01 -7.10 -24.52
C ALA A 196 -16.00 -6.22 -25.29
N THR A 197 -17.28 -6.30 -24.92
CA THR A 197 -18.23 -5.19 -25.06
C THR A 197 -17.59 -3.97 -24.40
N GLN A 198 -17.04 -3.02 -25.16
CA GLN A 198 -16.44 -1.83 -24.54
C GLN A 198 -17.55 -0.91 -24.01
N GLU A 199 -17.26 -0.18 -22.93
CA GLU A 199 -18.08 0.94 -22.50
C GLU A 199 -18.22 1.93 -23.67
N THR A 200 -19.46 2.21 -24.08
CA THR A 200 -19.77 3.31 -24.98
C THR A 200 -20.28 4.47 -24.13
N GLY A 201 -19.38 5.39 -23.78
CA GLY A 201 -19.72 6.64 -23.09
C GLY A 201 -19.13 6.81 -21.69
N ASN A 202 -19.10 8.06 -21.23
CA ASN A 202 -18.46 8.48 -19.98
C ASN A 202 -19.47 8.63 -18.81
N ASN A 203 -20.58 7.89 -18.85
CA ASN A 203 -21.62 7.95 -17.82
C ASN A 203 -21.45 6.81 -16.82
N LYS A 204 -21.55 7.14 -15.53
CA LYS A 204 -21.59 6.16 -14.45
C LYS A 204 -22.82 5.26 -14.64
N GLU A 205 -22.61 3.97 -14.87
CA GLU A 205 -23.70 3.00 -15.00
C GLU A 205 -24.51 2.92 -13.69
N PRO A 206 -25.85 2.86 -13.75
CA PRO A 206 -26.68 2.67 -12.56
C PRO A 206 -26.37 1.32 -11.90
N ASP A 207 -26.60 1.22 -10.59
CA ASP A 207 -26.20 0.06 -9.77
C ASP A 207 -26.69 -1.29 -10.29
N GLU A 208 -27.88 -1.33 -10.89
CA GLU A 208 -28.51 -2.53 -11.47
C GLU A 208 -27.89 -2.97 -12.81
N ALA A 209 -27.16 -2.07 -13.49
CA ALA A 209 -26.47 -2.33 -14.75
C ALA A 209 -24.97 -2.60 -14.55
N LYS A 210 -24.48 -2.58 -13.30
CA LYS A 210 -23.06 -2.73 -13.00
C LYS A 210 -22.53 -4.06 -13.53
N ARG A 211 -21.59 -3.96 -14.45
CA ARG A 211 -20.95 -5.11 -15.08
C ARG A 211 -20.08 -5.88 -14.09
N ARG A 212 -19.96 -7.19 -14.32
CA ARG A 212 -19.15 -8.11 -13.50
C ARG A 212 -18.24 -8.93 -14.40
N TYR A 213 -17.12 -9.36 -13.84
CA TYR A 213 -16.26 -10.36 -14.43
C TYR A 213 -16.86 -11.73 -14.15
N ILE A 214 -17.33 -12.40 -15.20
CA ILE A 214 -18.03 -13.69 -15.12
C ILE A 214 -17.18 -14.69 -15.89
N LEU A 215 -16.73 -15.77 -15.23
CA LEU A 215 -15.97 -16.84 -15.88
C LEU A 215 -16.83 -17.45 -17.01
N VAL A 216 -16.25 -17.69 -18.17
CA VAL A 216 -16.96 -18.22 -19.34
C VAL A 216 -17.43 -19.65 -19.07
N ASP A 217 -18.60 -20.04 -19.59
CA ASP A 217 -19.12 -21.40 -19.40
C ASP A 217 -18.44 -22.44 -20.29
N ASP A 218 -18.15 -22.09 -21.55
CA ASP A 218 -17.41 -22.95 -22.48
C ASP A 218 -15.89 -22.72 -22.39
N GLN A 219 -15.14 -23.79 -22.18
CA GLN A 219 -13.69 -23.77 -21.98
C GLN A 219 -13.22 -22.64 -21.03
N PRO A 220 -13.70 -22.61 -19.76
CA PRO A 220 -13.36 -21.56 -18.79
C PRO A 220 -11.86 -21.42 -18.54
N VAL A 221 -11.12 -22.52 -18.69
CA VAL A 221 -9.70 -22.65 -18.38
C VAL A 221 -9.00 -23.33 -19.56
N VAL A 222 -7.91 -22.73 -20.03
CA VAL A 222 -7.07 -23.27 -21.11
C VAL A 222 -5.63 -23.30 -20.63
N ALA A 223 -4.99 -24.48 -20.67
CA ALA A 223 -3.58 -24.64 -20.32
C ALA A 223 -2.74 -24.83 -21.59
N GLU A 224 -1.77 -23.94 -21.82
CA GLU A 224 -0.87 -23.97 -22.97
C GLU A 224 0.59 -23.79 -22.48
N GLY A 225 1.37 -24.87 -22.55
CA GLY A 225 2.75 -24.89 -22.03
C GLY A 225 2.80 -24.49 -20.55
N ASP A 226 3.57 -23.46 -20.24
CA ASP A 226 3.72 -22.92 -18.87
C ASP A 226 2.70 -21.83 -18.51
N THR A 227 1.59 -21.72 -19.26
CA THR A 227 0.55 -20.70 -19.03
C THR A 227 -0.84 -21.30 -18.88
N LEU A 228 -1.51 -20.96 -17.78
CA LEU A 228 -2.91 -21.28 -17.52
C LEU A 228 -3.77 -20.02 -17.70
N THR A 229 -4.71 -20.04 -18.64
CA THR A 229 -5.58 -18.90 -18.95
C THR A 229 -7.00 -19.15 -18.45
N LEU A 230 -7.50 -18.28 -17.56
CA LEU A 230 -8.92 -18.22 -17.20
C LEU A 230 -9.60 -17.16 -18.08
N ARG A 231 -10.75 -17.52 -18.65
CA ARG A 231 -11.48 -16.70 -19.62
C ARG A 231 -12.71 -16.09 -18.98
N PHE A 232 -12.91 -14.79 -19.19
CA PHE A 232 -13.99 -14.01 -18.57
C PHE A 232 -14.80 -13.23 -19.61
N HIS A 233 -16.09 -13.08 -19.34
CA HIS A 233 -16.90 -12.00 -19.87
C HIS A 233 -16.89 -10.84 -18.87
N PHE A 234 -16.91 -9.61 -19.40
CA PHE A 234 -17.25 -8.43 -18.59
C PHE A 234 -18.61 -7.95 -19.09
N LYS A 235 -19.70 -8.17 -18.34
CA LYS A 235 -21.07 -7.82 -18.76
C LYS A 235 -21.98 -7.66 -17.55
N ALA A 236 -23.16 -7.09 -17.75
CA ALA A 236 -24.21 -7.14 -16.74
C ALA A 236 -24.60 -8.62 -16.52
N PRO A 237 -24.62 -9.11 -15.27
CA PRO A 237 -24.97 -10.49 -14.98
C PRO A 237 -26.47 -10.75 -15.22
N SER A 238 -26.80 -11.91 -15.78
CA SER A 238 -28.18 -12.39 -15.82
C SER A 238 -28.64 -12.88 -14.44
N GLU A 239 -29.95 -12.98 -14.21
CA GLU A 239 -30.48 -13.48 -12.93
C GLU A 239 -29.98 -14.89 -12.60
N ALA A 240 -29.86 -15.77 -13.60
CA ALA A 240 -29.30 -17.11 -13.41
C ALA A 240 -27.81 -17.08 -13.01
N GLU A 241 -27.04 -16.09 -13.50
CA GLU A 241 -25.64 -15.90 -13.10
C GLU A 241 -25.53 -15.38 -11.67
N LYS A 242 -26.44 -14.49 -11.24
CA LYS A 242 -26.51 -13.98 -9.85
C LYS A 242 -26.89 -15.08 -8.86
N GLU A 243 -27.91 -15.89 -9.19
CA GLU A 243 -28.34 -17.01 -8.36
C GLU A 243 -27.19 -18.02 -8.15
N ARG A 244 -26.55 -18.43 -9.26
CA ARG A 244 -25.39 -19.34 -9.21
C ARG A 244 -24.23 -18.81 -8.37
N ALA A 245 -23.93 -17.50 -8.47
CA ALA A 245 -22.87 -16.87 -7.71
C ALA A 245 -23.19 -16.84 -6.20
N THR A 246 -24.44 -16.57 -5.86
CA THR A 246 -24.92 -16.54 -4.47
C THR A 246 -24.77 -17.89 -3.78
N ASP A 247 -25.03 -19.00 -4.49
CA ASP A 247 -24.98 -20.35 -3.94
C ASP A 247 -23.55 -20.85 -3.63
N GLY A 248 -22.54 -20.32 -4.33
CA GLY A 248 -21.14 -20.75 -4.18
C GLY A 248 -20.27 -19.92 -3.24
N ALA A 249 -20.70 -18.70 -2.90
CA ALA A 249 -19.82 -17.67 -2.37
C ALA A 249 -19.27 -17.91 -0.96
N VAL A 250 -20.09 -18.52 -0.11
CA VAL A 250 -19.84 -18.66 1.35
C VAL A 250 -18.71 -19.64 1.66
N ALA A 251 -18.64 -20.76 0.93
CA ALA A 251 -17.79 -21.89 1.30
C ALA A 251 -16.29 -21.63 1.08
N ILE A 252 -15.93 -20.75 0.15
CA ILE A 252 -14.54 -20.58 -0.31
C ILE A 252 -13.77 -19.56 0.52
N PHE A 253 -14.43 -18.54 1.07
CA PHE A 253 -13.74 -17.47 1.81
C PHE A 253 -13.48 -17.80 3.30
N GLY A 254 -14.29 -18.67 3.92
CA GLY A 254 -14.12 -19.08 5.31
C GLY A 254 -14.42 -18.01 6.36
N GLY A 255 -14.10 -18.30 7.63
CA GLY A 255 -14.29 -17.35 8.73
C GLY A 255 -15.74 -16.91 8.92
N ASP A 256 -15.96 -15.59 8.99
CA ASP A 256 -17.30 -14.97 9.08
C ASP A 256 -18.23 -15.34 7.91
N TYR A 257 -17.67 -15.73 6.76
CA TYR A 257 -18.42 -16.12 5.57
C TYR A 257 -19.01 -17.52 5.70
N ALA A 258 -18.44 -18.40 6.54
CA ALA A 258 -18.84 -19.80 6.70
C ALA A 258 -19.57 -20.10 8.03
N LYS A 259 -20.16 -19.10 8.69
CA LYS A 259 -20.89 -19.27 9.95
C LYS A 259 -22.21 -20.02 9.76
N ASP A 260 -22.47 -21.01 10.61
CA ASP A 260 -23.67 -21.88 10.56
C ASP A 260 -25.01 -21.15 10.63
N LYS A 261 -25.09 -20.06 11.41
CA LYS A 261 -26.38 -19.40 11.72
C LYS A 261 -26.66 -18.13 10.92
N SER A 262 -25.68 -17.59 10.19
CA SER A 262 -25.82 -16.37 9.35
C SER A 262 -24.53 -16.14 8.56
N PRO A 263 -24.28 -16.92 7.50
CA PRO A 263 -23.08 -16.75 6.70
C PRO A 263 -23.08 -15.39 5.99
N LYS A 264 -22.00 -14.61 6.14
CA LYS A 264 -21.81 -13.42 5.28
C LYS A 264 -21.55 -13.90 3.85
N LYS A 265 -22.32 -13.39 2.89
CA LYS A 265 -22.14 -13.76 1.46
C LYS A 265 -21.15 -12.84 0.73
N GLY A 266 -20.71 -11.76 1.37
CA GLY A 266 -19.97 -10.68 0.71
C GLY A 266 -20.87 -9.87 -0.24
N ASP A 267 -20.30 -8.80 -0.80
CA ASP A 267 -20.95 -8.08 -1.89
C ASP A 267 -21.07 -8.93 -3.16
N GLU A 268 -21.89 -8.51 -4.12
CA GLU A 268 -22.12 -9.25 -5.36
C GLU A 268 -20.81 -9.55 -6.12
N ARG A 269 -19.85 -8.62 -6.13
CA ARG A 269 -18.53 -8.82 -6.73
C ARG A 269 -17.78 -9.99 -6.10
N THR A 270 -17.77 -10.05 -4.77
CA THR A 270 -17.14 -11.11 -3.98
C THR A 270 -17.82 -12.46 -4.27
N GLN A 271 -19.13 -12.47 -4.47
CA GLN A 271 -19.87 -13.69 -4.85
C GLN A 271 -19.44 -14.20 -6.23
N PHE A 272 -19.34 -13.33 -7.24
CA PHE A 272 -18.83 -13.71 -8.56
C PHE A 272 -17.37 -14.15 -8.54
N CYS A 273 -16.54 -13.56 -7.68
CA CYS A 273 -15.16 -13.99 -7.47
C CYS A 273 -15.08 -15.44 -6.97
N ALA A 274 -15.88 -15.80 -5.96
CA ALA A 274 -15.92 -17.19 -5.47
C ALA A 274 -16.51 -18.17 -6.48
N ASP A 275 -17.55 -17.79 -7.23
CA ASP A 275 -18.07 -18.64 -8.33
C ASP A 275 -16.99 -18.94 -9.36
N ALA A 276 -16.24 -17.91 -9.78
CA ALA A 276 -15.15 -18.06 -10.72
C ALA A 276 -14.06 -18.99 -10.19
N GLU A 277 -13.67 -18.85 -8.92
CA GLU A 277 -12.68 -19.73 -8.30
C GLU A 277 -13.15 -21.19 -8.26
N ARG A 278 -14.38 -21.43 -7.79
CA ARG A 278 -15.00 -22.76 -7.74
C ARG A 278 -14.96 -23.45 -9.09
N ARG A 279 -15.50 -22.79 -10.12
CA ARG A 279 -15.62 -23.35 -11.46
C ARG A 279 -14.27 -23.49 -12.15
N ALA A 280 -13.34 -22.57 -11.91
CA ALA A 280 -11.99 -22.69 -12.44
C ALA A 280 -11.29 -23.93 -11.88
N ILE A 281 -11.36 -24.18 -10.57
CA ILE A 281 -10.70 -25.34 -9.93
C ILE A 281 -11.17 -26.68 -10.52
N GLU A 282 -12.45 -26.80 -10.86
CA GLU A 282 -13.02 -27.99 -11.51
C GLU A 282 -12.36 -28.28 -12.87
N HIS A 283 -12.03 -27.23 -13.63
CA HIS A 283 -11.47 -27.30 -14.98
C HIS A 283 -9.94 -27.20 -15.04
N ILE A 284 -9.29 -26.81 -13.94
CA ILE A 284 -7.83 -26.73 -13.86
C ILE A 284 -7.22 -28.14 -13.90
N PRO A 285 -6.20 -28.40 -14.75
CA PRO A 285 -5.47 -29.67 -14.79
C PRO A 285 -4.84 -30.04 -13.44
N LYS A 286 -4.79 -31.34 -13.11
CA LYS A 286 -4.36 -31.83 -11.78
C LYS A 286 -2.97 -31.36 -11.36
N ASP A 287 -2.04 -31.27 -12.31
CA ASP A 287 -0.66 -30.82 -12.13
C ASP A 287 -0.52 -29.32 -11.82
N TRP A 288 -1.57 -28.52 -12.05
CA TRP A 288 -1.65 -27.10 -11.69
C TRP A 288 -2.33 -26.84 -10.35
N ARG A 289 -3.22 -27.75 -9.91
CA ARG A 289 -4.12 -27.52 -8.76
C ARG A 289 -3.38 -27.18 -7.47
N SER A 290 -2.30 -27.90 -7.14
CA SER A 290 -1.56 -27.66 -5.89
C SER A 290 -0.92 -26.28 -5.84
N ALA A 291 -0.38 -25.79 -6.97
CA ALA A 291 0.25 -24.48 -7.06
C ALA A 291 -0.80 -23.36 -7.07
N VAL A 292 -1.89 -23.53 -7.81
CA VAL A 292 -2.94 -22.51 -7.99
C VAL A 292 -3.85 -22.40 -6.75
N ALA A 293 -4.15 -23.52 -6.09
CA ALA A 293 -4.94 -23.57 -4.86
C ALA A 293 -4.08 -23.54 -3.58
N ALA A 294 -2.80 -23.16 -3.68
CA ALA A 294 -1.94 -22.96 -2.52
C ALA A 294 -2.57 -21.95 -1.55
N MET A 295 -2.50 -22.22 -0.25
CA MET A 295 -3.10 -21.35 0.77
C MET A 295 -2.40 -19.98 0.81
N ALA A 296 -3.20 -18.92 0.77
CA ALA A 296 -2.79 -17.53 0.87
C ALA A 296 -3.64 -16.80 1.94
N ALA A 297 -3.81 -17.45 3.08
CA ALA A 297 -4.69 -17.05 4.17
C ALA A 297 -4.40 -15.62 4.68
N THR A 298 -5.47 -14.92 5.09
CA THR A 298 -5.42 -13.69 5.88
C THR A 298 -6.31 -13.85 7.10
N ASP A 299 -6.16 -12.98 8.09
CA ASP A 299 -7.00 -13.01 9.30
C ASP A 299 -8.51 -12.97 8.97
N ASP A 300 -8.89 -12.16 7.98
CA ASP A 300 -10.28 -12.05 7.51
C ASP A 300 -10.74 -13.18 6.59
N LYS A 301 -9.81 -13.83 5.87
CA LYS A 301 -10.09 -14.86 4.85
C LYS A 301 -9.14 -16.05 5.04
N PRO A 302 -9.37 -16.91 6.05
CA PRO A 302 -8.44 -17.97 6.43
C PRO A 302 -8.33 -19.10 5.39
N PHE A 303 -9.32 -19.25 4.51
CA PHE A 303 -9.31 -20.24 3.43
C PHE A 303 -8.98 -19.65 2.05
N ARG A 304 -8.55 -18.38 1.99
CA ARG A 304 -8.18 -17.74 0.72
C ARG A 304 -7.05 -18.52 0.06
N THR A 305 -7.25 -18.94 -1.19
CA THR A 305 -6.19 -19.54 -2.01
C THR A 305 -5.41 -18.48 -2.79
N LEU A 306 -4.30 -18.86 -3.41
CA LEU A 306 -3.54 -18.00 -4.32
C LEU A 306 -4.41 -17.54 -5.50
N LEU A 307 -5.19 -18.44 -6.11
CA LEU A 307 -6.16 -18.08 -7.15
C LEU A 307 -7.20 -17.07 -6.63
N GLY A 308 -7.78 -17.33 -5.46
CA GLY A 308 -8.75 -16.45 -4.82
C GLY A 308 -8.19 -15.05 -4.54
N LYS A 309 -6.94 -14.95 -4.06
CA LYS A 309 -6.22 -13.66 -3.92
C LYS A 309 -6.22 -12.89 -5.25
N HIS A 310 -5.83 -13.55 -6.33
CA HIS A 310 -5.70 -12.89 -7.63
C HIS A 310 -7.04 -12.55 -8.27
N LEU A 311 -8.05 -13.42 -8.13
CA LEU A 311 -9.43 -13.14 -8.58
C LEU A 311 -10.03 -11.95 -7.82
N ASP A 312 -9.85 -11.89 -6.51
CA ASP A 312 -10.32 -10.77 -5.69
C ASP A 312 -9.69 -9.46 -6.17
N ALA A 313 -8.37 -9.46 -6.37
CA ALA A 313 -7.64 -8.32 -6.91
C ALA A 313 -8.04 -7.97 -8.35
N PHE A 314 -8.30 -8.94 -9.22
CA PHE A 314 -8.70 -8.72 -10.60
C PHE A 314 -10.10 -8.10 -10.68
N THR A 315 -11.04 -8.63 -9.91
CA THR A 315 -12.45 -8.21 -9.94
C THR A 315 -12.71 -6.89 -9.21
N ALA A 316 -11.86 -6.50 -8.26
CA ALA A 316 -11.93 -5.18 -7.59
C ALA A 316 -11.46 -4.01 -8.47
N ARG A 317 -10.78 -4.26 -9.60
CA ARG A 317 -10.02 -3.21 -10.31
C ARG A 317 -10.84 -2.23 -11.16
N ASN A 318 -12.15 -2.38 -11.25
CA ASN A 318 -13.06 -1.41 -11.89
C ASN A 318 -13.77 -0.47 -10.89
N THR A 319 -13.39 -0.47 -9.61
CA THR A 319 -14.07 0.37 -8.61
C THR A 319 -13.29 1.60 -8.17
N PHE A 320 -12.03 1.80 -8.62
CA PHE A 320 -11.19 2.91 -8.17
C PHE A 320 -10.43 3.58 -9.31
N ASP A 321 -10.37 4.91 -9.22
CA ASP A 321 -9.61 5.78 -10.11
C ASP A 321 -8.12 5.73 -9.75
N TYR A 322 -7.26 5.71 -10.77
CA TYR A 322 -5.82 5.65 -10.56
C TYR A 322 -5.17 6.99 -10.89
N PHE A 323 -4.24 7.45 -10.05
CA PHE A 323 -3.57 8.73 -10.21
C PHE A 323 -2.06 8.56 -10.27
N ILE A 324 -1.41 9.32 -11.15
CA ILE A 324 0.06 9.45 -11.18
C ILE A 324 0.43 10.89 -10.84
N HIS A 325 1.18 11.09 -9.77
CA HIS A 325 1.60 12.39 -9.32
C HIS A 325 2.72 12.96 -10.24
N LYS A 326 2.57 14.23 -10.63
CA LYS A 326 3.48 14.95 -11.54
C LYS A 326 4.86 15.18 -10.92
N ASP A 327 4.91 15.46 -9.61
CA ASP A 327 6.12 15.69 -8.80
C ASP A 327 6.00 15.09 -7.38
N LEU A 328 5.95 13.76 -7.24
CA LEU A 328 5.70 13.12 -5.93
C LEU A 328 6.79 13.43 -4.91
N GLY A 329 8.06 13.38 -5.36
CA GLY A 329 9.20 13.64 -4.50
C GLY A 329 9.20 15.07 -3.95
N GLY A 330 8.97 16.07 -4.79
CA GLY A 330 8.86 17.45 -4.34
C GLY A 330 7.64 17.66 -3.44
N PHE A 331 6.50 17.05 -3.76
CA PHE A 331 5.29 17.09 -2.92
C PHE A 331 5.56 16.57 -1.51
N LEU A 332 5.99 15.31 -1.37
CA LEU A 332 6.20 14.70 -0.06
C LEU A 332 7.28 15.40 0.77
N ARG A 333 8.34 15.94 0.16
CA ARG A 333 9.36 16.72 0.89
C ARG A 333 8.77 18.01 1.48
N ARG A 334 7.91 18.72 0.73
CA ARG A 334 7.22 19.92 1.23
C ARG A 334 6.25 19.58 2.36
N GLU A 335 5.49 18.49 2.21
CA GLU A 335 4.58 18.01 3.25
C GLU A 335 5.33 17.54 4.51
N LEU A 336 6.49 16.90 4.34
CA LEU A 336 7.35 16.46 5.44
C LEU A 336 7.88 17.65 6.23
N ASP A 337 8.36 18.69 5.55
CA ASP A 337 8.83 19.90 6.21
C ASP A 337 7.71 20.61 6.97
N PHE A 338 6.50 20.67 6.40
CA PHE A 338 5.33 21.19 7.10
C PHE A 338 4.98 20.34 8.32
N TYR A 339 4.95 19.01 8.17
CA TYR A 339 4.65 18.07 9.25
C TYR A 339 5.65 18.20 10.41
N ILE A 340 6.95 18.21 10.12
CA ILE A 340 7.99 18.34 11.16
C ILE A 340 7.80 19.63 11.97
N LYS A 341 7.51 20.76 11.30
CA LYS A 341 7.35 22.06 11.94
C LYS A 341 6.11 22.15 12.83
N ASN A 342 5.04 21.43 12.51
CA ASN A 342 3.75 21.55 13.21
C ASN A 342 3.50 20.43 14.22
N GLU A 343 4.00 19.22 13.95
CA GLU A 343 3.65 18.00 14.69
C GLU A 343 4.83 17.45 15.51
N VAL A 344 6.07 17.68 15.07
CA VAL A 344 7.28 17.14 15.73
C VAL A 344 7.96 18.19 16.60
N VAL A 345 8.01 19.44 16.16
CA VAL A 345 8.59 20.56 16.91
C VAL A 345 7.45 21.39 17.50
N ARG A 346 7.20 21.24 18.80
CA ARG A 346 6.23 22.06 19.53
C ARG A 346 6.98 23.18 20.24
N LEU A 347 6.65 24.43 19.92
CA LEU A 347 7.30 25.60 20.52
C LEU A 347 7.13 25.64 22.04
N ASP A 348 5.95 25.26 22.53
CA ASP A 348 5.65 25.16 23.96
C ASP A 348 6.63 24.23 24.71
N ASP A 349 7.17 23.21 24.03
CA ASP A 349 8.12 22.26 24.62
C ASP A 349 9.56 22.83 24.68
N LEU A 350 9.84 23.95 23.99
CA LEU A 350 11.18 24.57 23.92
C LEU A 350 11.41 25.60 25.04
N ASP A 351 10.37 26.28 25.51
CA ASP A 351 10.50 27.41 26.45
C ASP A 351 10.88 26.98 27.88
N ALA A 352 10.53 25.75 28.29
CA ALA A 352 10.79 25.22 29.64
C ALA A 352 11.84 24.08 29.67
N ALA A 353 12.59 23.91 28.59
CA ALA A 353 13.39 22.70 28.37
C ALA A 353 14.83 22.79 28.92
N PRO A 354 15.37 21.72 29.54
CA PRO A 354 16.78 21.66 29.93
C PRO A 354 17.73 21.71 28.72
N ALA A 355 19.00 22.05 28.94
CA ALA A 355 19.98 22.35 27.88
C ALA A 355 20.21 21.19 26.89
N ASP A 356 20.01 19.95 27.31
CA ASP A 356 20.13 18.72 26.50
C ASP A 356 18.85 18.36 25.71
N HIS A 357 17.72 18.99 26.04
CA HIS A 357 16.43 18.77 25.37
C HIS A 357 16.49 19.13 23.88
N LEU A 358 17.15 20.23 23.53
CA LEU A 358 17.31 20.65 22.14
C LEU A 358 18.07 19.61 21.32
N GLN A 359 19.08 18.96 21.89
CA GLN A 359 19.86 17.92 21.22
C GLN A 359 19.01 16.67 20.93
N ARG A 360 18.14 16.27 21.86
CA ARG A 360 17.18 15.16 21.65
C ARG A 360 16.14 15.50 20.59
N VAL A 361 15.56 16.70 20.62
CA VAL A 361 14.62 17.17 19.60
C VAL A 361 15.30 17.18 18.22
N GLN A 362 16.55 17.66 18.14
CA GLN A 362 17.35 17.59 16.92
C GLN A 362 17.58 16.14 16.45
N GLY A 363 17.91 15.23 17.37
CA GLY A 363 18.06 13.80 17.07
C GLY A 363 16.80 13.19 16.46
N ARG A 364 15.63 13.45 17.08
CA ARG A 364 14.32 13.01 16.56
C ARG A 364 14.04 13.59 15.17
N VAL A 365 14.17 14.90 15.00
CA VAL A 365 13.94 15.57 13.71
C VAL A 365 14.87 15.02 12.62
N ARG A 366 16.15 14.80 12.93
CA ARG A 366 17.12 14.23 12.00
C ARG A 366 16.80 12.79 11.64
N ALA A 367 16.40 11.97 12.60
CA ALA A 367 16.02 10.59 12.35
C ALA A 367 14.76 10.50 11.46
N ILE A 368 13.70 11.24 11.79
CA ILE A 368 12.48 11.32 10.98
C ILE A 368 12.81 11.78 9.57
N ARG A 369 13.51 12.91 9.41
CA ARG A 369 13.86 13.46 8.09
C ARG A 369 14.68 12.46 7.29
N ARG A 370 15.67 11.79 7.91
CA ARG A 370 16.54 10.84 7.21
C ARG A 370 15.79 9.61 6.73
N VAL A 371 14.93 9.02 7.57
CA VAL A 371 14.13 7.86 7.18
C VAL A 371 13.08 8.24 6.13
N ALA A 372 12.30 9.31 6.38
CA ALA A 372 11.27 9.76 5.47
C ALA A 372 11.86 10.13 4.10
N THR A 373 13.01 10.81 4.04
CA THR A 373 13.67 11.16 2.77
C THR A 373 14.01 9.91 1.96
N LYS A 374 14.57 8.87 2.58
CA LYS A 374 14.87 7.61 1.88
C LYS A 374 13.61 6.93 1.35
N VAL A 375 12.54 6.88 2.15
CA VAL A 375 11.24 6.34 1.69
C VAL A 375 10.71 7.16 0.52
N ILE A 376 10.76 8.50 0.61
CA ILE A 376 10.32 9.41 -0.44
C ILE A 376 11.14 9.21 -1.72
N GLU A 377 12.45 9.01 -1.65
CA GLU A 377 13.29 8.73 -2.81
C GLU A 377 12.90 7.43 -3.53
N LEU A 378 12.59 6.38 -2.77
CA LEU A 378 12.09 5.12 -3.33
C LEU A 378 10.72 5.30 -4.00
N LEU A 379 9.79 5.99 -3.34
CA LEU A 379 8.46 6.29 -3.90
C LEU A 379 8.58 7.16 -5.16
N GLU A 380 9.39 8.22 -5.10
CA GLU A 380 9.66 9.11 -6.22
C GLU A 380 10.24 8.35 -7.42
N SER A 381 11.17 7.41 -7.18
CA SER A 381 11.74 6.60 -8.25
C SER A 381 10.68 5.76 -8.97
N LEU A 382 9.75 5.16 -8.21
CA LEU A 382 8.66 4.37 -8.79
C LEU A 382 7.69 5.29 -9.55
N GLU A 383 7.30 6.41 -8.94
CA GLU A 383 6.35 7.36 -9.51
C GLU A 383 6.85 7.98 -10.81
N ASN A 384 8.11 8.45 -10.82
CA ASN A 384 8.72 9.04 -12.00
C ASN A 384 8.83 8.04 -13.15
N PHE A 385 9.01 6.76 -12.85
CA PHE A 385 8.98 5.72 -13.87
C PHE A 385 7.58 5.58 -14.48
N GLN A 386 6.53 5.55 -13.66
CA GLN A 386 5.15 5.47 -14.17
C GLN A 386 4.80 6.70 -15.00
N LYS A 387 5.13 7.89 -14.49
CA LYS A 387 4.97 9.17 -15.19
C LYS A 387 5.67 9.16 -16.54
N LYS A 388 6.89 8.59 -16.63
CA LYS A 388 7.63 8.47 -17.88
C LYS A 388 6.93 7.54 -18.88
N LEU A 389 6.37 6.42 -18.41
CA LEU A 389 5.59 5.52 -19.27
C LEU A 389 4.30 6.19 -19.75
N TRP A 390 3.60 6.88 -18.86
CA TRP A 390 2.37 7.61 -19.14
C TRP A 390 2.58 8.72 -20.18
N LEU A 391 3.65 9.50 -20.04
CA LEU A 391 4.02 10.58 -20.95
C LEU A 391 4.72 10.09 -22.23
N LYS A 392 4.89 8.77 -22.39
CA LYS A 392 5.51 8.22 -23.60
C LYS A 392 4.62 8.54 -24.79
N LYS A 393 5.16 9.27 -25.77
CA LYS A 393 4.46 9.58 -27.01
C LYS A 393 3.97 8.28 -27.66
N LYS A 394 2.68 8.22 -27.99
CA LYS A 394 2.11 7.11 -28.74
C LYS A 394 2.78 7.07 -30.12
N PHE A 395 3.19 5.89 -30.56
CA PHE A 395 3.70 5.70 -31.92
C PHE A 395 2.53 5.64 -32.89
N VAL A 396 2.61 6.44 -33.95
CA VAL A 396 1.66 6.36 -35.06
C VAL A 396 2.06 5.14 -35.88
N LEU A 397 1.29 4.06 -35.80
CA LEU A 397 1.54 2.83 -36.58
C LEU A 397 1.09 2.97 -38.04
N ASN A 398 -0.01 3.69 -38.26
CA ASN A 398 -0.52 4.00 -39.58
C ASN A 398 -1.29 5.33 -39.53
N THR A 399 -1.32 6.04 -40.66
CA THR A 399 -2.17 7.22 -40.87
C THR A 399 -3.07 6.91 -42.06
N SER A 400 -4.38 6.90 -41.82
CA SER A 400 -5.39 6.72 -42.87
C SER A 400 -6.18 7.99 -43.06
N TRP A 401 -6.71 8.19 -44.26
CA TRP A 401 -7.66 9.25 -44.55
C TRP A 401 -9.09 8.74 -44.32
N LEU A 402 -9.87 9.47 -43.54
CA LEU A 402 -11.31 9.23 -43.40
C LEU A 402 -12.03 10.16 -44.38
N VAL A 403 -12.65 9.58 -45.42
CA VAL A 403 -13.43 10.32 -46.41
C VAL A 403 -14.85 9.81 -46.36
N THR A 404 -15.83 10.72 -46.25
CA THR A 404 -17.24 10.35 -46.28
C THR A 404 -17.62 9.91 -47.70
N VAL A 405 -18.47 8.89 -47.81
CA VAL A 405 -18.79 8.23 -49.10
C VAL A 405 -19.40 9.19 -50.12
N ASP A 406 -20.10 10.24 -49.67
CA ASP A 406 -20.65 11.30 -50.51
C ASP A 406 -19.56 12.11 -51.26
N ARG A 407 -18.34 12.16 -50.72
CA ARG A 407 -17.19 12.83 -51.37
C ARG A 407 -16.40 11.91 -52.30
N VAL A 408 -16.77 10.64 -52.39
CA VAL A 408 -16.21 9.69 -53.35
C VAL A 408 -17.03 9.75 -54.64
N PRO A 409 -16.43 10.10 -55.80
CA PRO A 409 -17.12 10.05 -57.08
C PRO A 409 -17.76 8.69 -57.30
N GLU A 410 -19.00 8.66 -57.81
CA GLU A 410 -19.81 7.43 -57.90
C GLU A 410 -19.09 6.28 -58.61
N ARG A 411 -18.35 6.60 -59.70
CA ARG A 411 -17.52 5.66 -60.46
C ARG A 411 -16.40 4.97 -59.67
N LEU A 412 -16.03 5.48 -58.49
CA LEU A 412 -14.95 4.94 -57.64
C LEU A 412 -15.48 4.23 -56.40
N ARG A 413 -16.79 4.28 -56.11
CA ARG A 413 -17.36 3.73 -54.87
C ARG A 413 -17.17 2.22 -54.76
N ASP A 414 -17.39 1.47 -55.84
CA ASP A 414 -17.18 0.02 -55.84
C ASP A 414 -15.71 -0.36 -55.64
N THR A 415 -14.77 0.42 -56.17
CA THR A 415 -13.34 0.20 -55.95
C THR A 415 -12.95 0.46 -54.50
N VAL A 416 -13.51 1.50 -53.88
CA VAL A 416 -13.27 1.83 -52.46
C VAL A 416 -13.90 0.80 -51.52
N ALA A 417 -15.09 0.28 -51.83
CA ALA A 417 -15.78 -0.71 -50.99
C ALA A 417 -15.11 -2.09 -50.99
N ASN A 418 -14.32 -2.40 -52.04
CA ASN A 418 -13.62 -3.67 -52.19
C ASN A 418 -12.18 -3.67 -51.62
N ASN A 419 -11.67 -2.51 -51.16
CA ASN A 419 -10.41 -2.38 -50.42
C ASN A 419 -10.68 -2.32 -48.92
#